data_AF-A0A453L2J9-F1
#
_entry.id   AF-A0A453L2J9-F1
#
_cell.length_a   1.000
_cell.length_b   1.000
_cell.length_c   1.000
_cell.angle_alpha   90.00
_cell.angle_beta   90.00
_cell.angle_gamma   90.00
#
_symmetry.space_group_name_H-M   'P 1'
#
loop_
_entity.id
_entity.type
_entity.pdbx_description
1 polymer ?
#
loop_
_entity_poly.entity_id
_entity_poly.type
_entity_poly.pdbx_seq_one_letter_code
_entity_poly.pdbx_strand_id
1 'polypeptide(L)'
;MLRVGDLDRAISFYEKACGMKLLRKRDNPEYKYTVVMMGYGPEDQNAVLELTYNYGVAAEYDKGSACAQIAIGTDDVYKTAEVVKLSGGQVVREAGPLPGLGTKITAILDPDGW
;
A
#
# COMPACT_ATOMS: atom_id res chain seq x y z
N MET A 1 4.39 3.12 -8.84
CA MET A 1 4.39 4.36 -8.06
C MET A 1 2.95 4.82 -7.89
N LEU A 2 2.56 5.20 -6.67
CA LEU A 2 1.24 5.76 -6.34
C LEU A 2 1.40 7.10 -5.63
N ARG A 3 0.44 8.02 -5.83
CA ARG A 3 0.36 9.26 -5.06
C ARG A 3 -0.49 9.06 -3.82
N VAL A 4 -0.06 9.68 -2.72
CA VAL A 4 -0.72 9.62 -1.40
C VAL A 4 -0.89 11.01 -0.81
N GLY A 5 -1.95 11.19 -0.06
CA GLY A 5 -2.35 12.42 0.62
C GLY A 5 -1.60 12.66 1.93
N ASP A 6 -1.19 11.59 2.61
CA ASP A 6 -0.41 11.65 3.85
C ASP A 6 0.67 10.56 3.81
N LEU A 7 1.93 11.00 3.73
CA LEU A 7 3.07 10.11 3.56
C LEU A 7 3.34 9.25 4.80
N ASP A 8 3.25 9.83 5.99
CA ASP A 8 3.59 9.13 7.23
C ASP A 8 2.48 8.13 7.60
N ARG A 9 1.21 8.46 7.31
CA ARG A 9 0.08 7.53 7.40
C ARG A 9 0.25 6.35 6.44
N ALA A 10 0.62 6.61 5.18
CA ALA A 10 0.83 5.57 4.19
C ALA A 10 2.01 4.66 4.56
N ILE A 11 3.15 5.21 4.98
CA ILE A 11 4.31 4.42 5.45
C ILE A 11 3.89 3.52 6.60
N SER A 12 3.28 4.08 7.65
CA SER A 12 2.83 3.30 8.82
C SER A 12 1.85 2.19 8.41
N PHE A 13 0.99 2.43 7.43
CA PHE A 13 0.08 1.40 6.92
C PHE A 13 0.86 0.27 6.25
N TYR A 14 1.70 0.53 5.26
CA TYR A 14 2.42 -0.52 4.54
C TYR A 14 3.44 -1.27 5.43
N GLU A 15 4.02 -0.62 6.44
CA GLU A 15 4.86 -1.29 7.43
C GLU A 15 4.04 -2.24 8.31
N LYS A 16 2.91 -1.78 8.87
CA LYS A 16 2.12 -2.58 9.82
C LYS A 16 1.24 -3.62 9.14
N ALA A 17 0.48 -3.22 8.12
CA ALA A 17 -0.51 -4.05 7.44
C ALA A 17 0.12 -5.03 6.45
N CYS A 18 1.17 -4.60 5.74
CA CYS A 18 1.80 -5.39 4.70
C CYS A 18 3.18 -5.93 5.11
N GLY A 19 3.78 -5.47 6.20
CA GLY A 19 5.12 -5.92 6.63
C GLY A 19 6.25 -5.40 5.73
N MET A 20 6.00 -4.37 4.92
CA MET A 20 7.04 -3.74 4.11
C MET A 20 8.02 -2.97 5.00
N LYS A 21 9.19 -2.67 4.45
CA LYS A 21 10.18 -1.78 5.07
C LYS A 21 10.27 -0.48 4.29
N LEU A 22 10.46 0.63 4.99
CA LEU A 22 10.93 1.87 4.37
C LEU A 22 12.40 1.70 3.94
N LEU A 23 12.63 1.64 2.63
CA LEU A 23 13.95 1.42 2.04
C LEU A 23 14.69 2.74 1.81
N ARG A 24 13.94 3.77 1.39
CA ARG A 24 14.50 5.08 1.05
C ARG A 24 13.43 6.15 1.23
N LYS A 25 13.82 7.31 1.76
CA LYS A 25 13.00 8.54 1.80
C LYS A 25 13.84 9.67 1.20
N ARG A 26 13.26 10.41 0.25
CA ARG A 26 13.88 11.57 -0.38
C ARG A 26 12.89 12.71 -0.42
N ASP A 27 13.27 13.81 0.22
CA ASP A 27 12.51 15.04 0.19
C ASP A 27 13.07 15.99 -0.87
N ASN A 28 12.18 16.71 -1.56
CA ASN A 28 12.53 17.70 -2.57
C ASN A 28 11.71 18.98 -2.38
N PRO A 29 12.13 19.87 -1.45
CA PRO A 29 11.41 21.11 -1.14
C PRO A 29 11.31 22.08 -2.32
N GLU A 30 12.32 22.12 -3.19
CA GLU A 30 12.35 22.99 -4.38
C GLU A 30 11.17 22.70 -5.32
N TYR A 31 10.88 21.42 -5.51
CA TYR A 31 9.79 20.93 -6.36
C TYR A 31 8.55 20.48 -5.57
N LYS A 32 8.52 20.72 -4.25
CA LYS A 32 7.38 20.51 -3.36
C LYS A 32 6.83 19.09 -3.34
N TYR A 33 7.72 18.09 -3.25
CA TYR A 33 7.30 16.69 -3.08
C TYR A 33 8.27 15.89 -2.21
N THR A 34 7.77 14.82 -1.61
CA THR A 34 8.56 13.80 -0.91
C THR A 34 8.22 12.42 -1.50
N VAL A 35 9.24 11.60 -1.73
CA VAL A 35 9.09 10.21 -2.21
C VAL A 35 9.64 9.24 -1.19
N VAL A 36 8.96 8.11 -1.03
CA VAL A 36 9.48 6.94 -0.33
C VAL A 36 9.41 5.68 -1.17
N MET A 37 10.34 4.76 -0.92
CA MET A 37 10.35 3.41 -1.48
C MET A 37 10.04 2.42 -0.37
N MET A 38 8.94 1.67 -0.53
CA MET A 38 8.52 0.60 0.38
C MET A 38 8.73 -0.75 -0.31
N GLY A 39 9.19 -1.76 0.41
CA GLY A 39 9.33 -3.11 -0.16
C GLY A 39 9.80 -4.18 0.81
N TYR A 40 10.04 -5.38 0.30
CA TYR A 40 10.43 -6.56 1.09
C TYR A 40 11.93 -6.88 1.02
N GLY A 41 12.73 -6.06 0.35
CA GLY A 41 14.16 -6.25 0.18
C GLY A 41 14.83 -5.06 -0.52
N PRO A 42 16.13 -5.14 -0.84
CA PRO A 42 16.87 -4.08 -1.52
C PRO A 42 16.21 -3.62 -2.83
N GLU A 43 16.21 -2.31 -3.07
CA GLU A 43 15.52 -1.64 -4.19
C GLU A 43 16.04 -2.07 -5.58
N ASP A 44 17.29 -2.49 -5.68
CA ASP A 44 17.93 -2.95 -6.92
C ASP A 44 17.62 -4.42 -7.28
N GLN A 45 17.00 -5.16 -6.36
CA GLN A 45 16.73 -6.60 -6.50
C GLN A 45 15.25 -6.96 -6.35
N ASN A 46 14.40 -6.01 -5.93
CA ASN A 46 13.00 -6.26 -5.61
C ASN A 46 12.09 -5.22 -6.25
N ALA A 47 10.85 -5.61 -6.55
CA ALA A 47 9.81 -4.64 -6.86
C ALA A 47 9.54 -3.79 -5.61
N VAL A 48 9.55 -2.47 -5.78
CA VAL A 48 9.26 -1.51 -4.71
C VAL A 48 8.00 -0.73 -5.02
N LEU A 49 7.25 -0.42 -3.97
CA LEU A 49 6.16 0.51 -4.00
C LEU A 49 6.70 1.91 -3.71
N GLU A 50 6.87 2.69 -4.76
CA GLU A 50 7.14 4.12 -4.66
C GLU A 50 5.86 4.88 -4.28
N LEU A 51 5.89 5.63 -3.18
CA LEU A 51 4.81 6.52 -2.76
C LEU A 51 5.28 7.97 -2.86
N THR A 52 4.48 8.82 -3.52
CA THR A 52 4.78 10.24 -3.71
C THR A 52 3.75 11.11 -3.00
N TYR A 53 4.23 11.97 -2.11
CA TYR A 53 3.46 13.05 -1.49
C TYR A 53 3.82 14.38 -2.13
N ASN A 54 2.81 15.15 -2.56
CA ASN A 54 2.99 16.52 -3.05
C ASN A 54 2.49 17.50 -2.00
N TYR A 55 3.25 18.55 -1.72
CA TYR A 55 2.98 19.43 -0.58
C TYR A 55 1.66 20.17 -0.78
N GLY A 56 0.79 20.10 0.25
CA GLY A 56 -0.48 20.84 0.28
C GLY A 56 -1.50 20.41 -0.77
N VAL A 57 -1.24 19.32 -1.52
CA VAL A 57 -2.28 18.71 -2.35
C VAL A 57 -3.25 17.99 -1.43
N ALA A 58 -4.56 18.21 -1.66
CA ALA A 58 -5.62 17.59 -0.88
C ALA A 58 -5.41 16.08 -0.78
N ALA A 59 -5.83 15.50 0.34
CA ALA A 59 -5.56 14.10 0.67
C ALA A 59 -6.18 13.08 -0.32
N GLU A 60 -6.99 13.53 -1.27
CA GLU A 60 -7.72 12.68 -2.19
C GLU A 60 -7.26 12.91 -3.63
N TYR A 61 -6.59 11.91 -4.20
CA TYR A 61 -6.34 11.79 -5.63
C TYR A 61 -7.39 10.88 -6.26
N ASP A 62 -7.96 11.31 -7.39
CA ASP A 62 -8.81 10.45 -8.21
C ASP A 62 -8.03 9.21 -8.68
N LYS A 63 -8.65 8.04 -8.48
CA LYS A 63 -8.09 6.73 -8.85
C LYS A 63 -8.34 6.39 -10.31
N GLY A 64 -9.37 6.99 -10.93
CA GLY A 64 -9.86 6.59 -12.23
C GLY A 64 -10.27 5.11 -12.25
N SER A 65 -10.21 4.49 -13.44
CA SER A 65 -10.63 3.09 -13.66
C SER A 65 -9.59 2.21 -14.37
N ALA A 66 -8.39 2.74 -14.60
CA ALA A 66 -7.34 2.03 -15.32
C ALA A 66 -6.46 1.15 -14.41
N CYS A 67 -6.07 1.67 -13.24
CA CYS A 67 -5.29 0.91 -12.26
C CYS A 67 -6.26 0.14 -11.37
N ALA A 68 -6.17 -1.19 -11.39
CA ALA A 68 -7.03 -2.04 -10.58
C ALA A 68 -6.49 -2.26 -9.16
N GLN A 69 -5.29 -2.86 -9.06
CA GLN A 69 -4.69 -3.26 -7.78
C GLN A 69 -3.23 -3.68 -7.94
N ILE A 70 -2.53 -3.77 -6.82
CA ILE A 70 -1.29 -4.56 -6.68
C ILE A 70 -1.60 -5.86 -5.93
N ALA A 71 -0.93 -6.95 -6.29
CA ALA A 71 -1.09 -8.24 -5.61
C ALA A 71 0.18 -8.57 -4.81
N ILE A 72 0.00 -8.92 -3.53
CA ILE A 72 1.07 -9.27 -2.61
C ILE A 72 0.84 -10.70 -2.13
N GLY A 73 1.85 -11.56 -2.28
CA GLY A 73 1.82 -12.92 -1.73
C GLY A 73 2.03 -12.90 -0.21
N THR A 74 1.28 -13.73 0.51
CA THR A 74 1.40 -13.94 1.96
C THR A 74 1.11 -15.40 2.27
N ASP A 75 1.74 -15.92 3.32
CA ASP A 75 1.51 -17.29 3.79
C ASP A 75 0.10 -17.46 4.41
N ASP A 76 -0.46 -16.37 4.96
CA ASP A 76 -1.74 -16.40 5.67
C ASP A 76 -2.57 -15.12 5.43
N VAL A 77 -3.47 -15.20 4.45
CA VAL A 77 -4.38 -14.10 4.11
C VAL A 77 -5.36 -13.73 5.23
N TYR A 78 -5.66 -14.65 6.17
CA TYR A 78 -6.58 -14.37 7.28
C TYR A 78 -5.91 -13.45 8.29
N LYS A 79 -4.67 -13.76 8.69
CA LYS A 79 -3.87 -12.89 9.55
C LYS A 79 -3.63 -11.54 8.90
N THR A 80 -3.32 -11.50 7.60
CA THR A 80 -3.16 -10.22 6.88
C THR A 80 -4.45 -9.39 6.96
N ALA A 81 -5.63 -9.96 6.72
CA ALA A 81 -6.89 -9.24 6.82
C ALA A 81 -7.16 -8.69 8.23
N GLU A 82 -6.83 -9.43 9.28
CA GLU A 82 -6.95 -8.95 10.67
C GLU A 82 -6.03 -7.76 10.95
N VAL A 83 -4.76 -7.84 10.56
CA VAL A 83 -3.79 -6.76 10.79
C VAL A 83 -4.16 -5.50 9.99
N VAL A 84 -4.71 -5.66 8.79
CA VAL A 84 -5.20 -4.52 7.98
C VAL A 84 -6.31 -3.76 8.71
N LYS A 85 -7.30 -4.48 9.26
CA LYS A 85 -8.39 -3.86 10.04
C LYS A 85 -7.87 -3.07 11.24
N LEU A 86 -6.82 -3.56 11.89
CA LEU A 86 -6.17 -2.89 13.04
C LEU A 86 -5.29 -1.71 12.62
N SER A 87 -4.83 -1.69 11.37
CA SER A 87 -3.87 -0.68 10.86
C SER A 87 -4.54 0.47 10.11
N GLY A 88 -5.87 0.57 10.14
CA GLY A 88 -6.63 1.65 9.52
C GLY A 88 -6.92 1.45 8.03
N GLY A 89 -6.71 0.25 7.48
CA GLY A 89 -7.17 -0.11 6.14
C GLY A 89 -8.55 -0.75 6.15
N GLN A 90 -9.18 -0.79 4.99
CA GLN A 90 -10.50 -1.40 4.82
C GLN A 90 -10.36 -2.76 4.16
N VAL A 91 -10.96 -3.81 4.71
CA VAL A 91 -11.11 -5.08 4.02
C VAL A 91 -12.36 -5.02 3.16
N VAL A 92 -12.21 -5.02 1.84
CA VAL A 92 -13.31 -4.99 0.86
C VAL A 92 -13.71 -6.37 0.39
N ARG A 93 -12.83 -7.36 0.57
CA ARG A 93 -13.14 -8.78 0.45
C ARG A 93 -12.50 -9.54 1.59
N GLU A 94 -13.35 -10.11 2.45
CA GLU A 94 -12.91 -10.96 3.56
C GLU A 94 -12.02 -12.12 3.07
N ALA A 95 -11.10 -12.53 3.94
CA ALA A 95 -10.17 -13.60 3.64
C ALA A 95 -10.91 -14.93 3.41
N GLY A 96 -10.62 -15.58 2.29
CA GLY A 96 -11.24 -16.86 1.96
C GLY A 96 -10.87 -17.40 0.59
N PRO A 97 -11.22 -18.67 0.31
CA PRO A 97 -10.97 -19.29 -0.99
C PRO A 97 -11.84 -18.65 -2.07
N LEU A 98 -11.28 -18.50 -3.27
CA LEU A 98 -12.04 -18.20 -4.47
C LEU A 98 -12.95 -19.39 -4.83
N PRO A 99 -14.25 -19.15 -5.13
CA PRO A 99 -15.15 -20.20 -5.59
C PRO A 99 -14.58 -20.93 -6.82
N GLY A 100 -14.59 -22.26 -6.79
CA GLY A 100 -14.12 -23.11 -7.89
C GLY A 100 -12.59 -23.27 -8.00
N LEU A 101 -11.79 -22.32 -7.51
CA LEU A 101 -10.32 -22.36 -7.58
C LEU A 101 -9.65 -22.78 -6.28
N GLY A 102 -10.27 -22.50 -5.13
CA GLY A 102 -9.70 -22.78 -3.81
C GLY A 102 -8.54 -21.86 -3.38
N THR A 103 -7.99 -21.04 -4.29
CA THR A 103 -6.97 -20.03 -3.99
C THR A 103 -7.49 -19.05 -2.95
N LYS A 104 -6.80 -18.96 -1.81
CA LYS A 104 -7.17 -18.06 -0.71
C LYS A 104 -6.70 -16.64 -1.00
N ILE A 105 -7.62 -15.68 -0.92
CA ILE A 105 -7.33 -14.25 -1.10
C ILE A 105 -8.05 -13.41 -0.05
N THR A 106 -7.56 -12.20 0.18
CA THR A 106 -8.30 -11.07 0.74
C THR A 106 -8.05 -9.87 -0.16
N ALA A 107 -8.99 -8.93 -0.24
CA ALA A 107 -8.79 -7.66 -0.92
C ALA A 107 -9.02 -6.53 0.07
N ILE A 108 -8.15 -5.53 0.00
CA ILE A 108 -8.07 -4.44 0.95
C ILE A 108 -7.97 -3.11 0.20
N LEU A 109 -8.35 -2.03 0.86
CA LEU A 109 -8.00 -0.67 0.47
C LEU A 109 -7.05 -0.08 1.50
N ASP A 110 -6.02 0.60 1.02
CA ASP A 110 -5.14 1.43 1.83
C ASP A 110 -5.87 2.71 2.32
N PRO A 111 -5.25 3.53 3.19
CA PRO A 111 -5.85 4.76 3.71
C PRO A 111 -6.20 5.81 2.64
N ASP A 112 -5.69 5.66 1.42
CA ASP A 112 -5.89 6.54 0.28
C ASP A 112 -6.83 5.92 -0.77
N GLY A 113 -7.34 4.71 -0.54
CA GLY A 113 -8.27 4.00 -1.42
C GLY A 113 -7.62 3.24 -2.58
N TRP A 114 -6.34 2.87 -2.47
CA TRP A 114 -5.66 1.96 -3.40
C TRP A 114 -5.80 0.49 -3.00
#